data_AF-A0A2A5FVB6-F1
#
_entry.id   AF-A0A2A5FVB6-F1
#
_cell.length_a   1.000
_cell.length_b   1.000
_cell.length_c   1.000
_cell.angle_alpha   90.00
_cell.angle_beta   90.00
_cell.angle_gamma   90.00
#
_symmetry.space_group_name_H-M   'P 1'
#
loop_
_entity.id
_entity.type
_entity.pdbx_description
1 polymer ?
#
loop_
_entity_poly.entity_id
_entity_poly.type
_entity_poly.pdbx_seq_one_letter_code
_entity_poly.pdbx_strand_id
1 'polypeptide(L)'
;MPHGFITFTFGQIISMKKIFLLAGLAIQLSVSNSQNKTISELMGQIKGIETEIDEMYAMIDTFQLGLEKLKLQYCHTKIEKYGLPKIGENEQIIHHQAMILSYNEQHEQANWVAHLVTRDVESGNVSRTNDFRADPLVKTGTAAKDDYWYSGYDRGHLAPSADFRWSQTALSESYFYSNMSPQRPELNREGWAQLENKIRDWAVANEEILVVTGPVLHDSLPVIKGTNTVSVPQLYYKIVVDYTMPEIKGIGFIFPNGPCNTNILAYAVSIDSIQKLTGIDFFHQLSEFEQHTIEDTSNILLWEKTMATNIQDTEPLSSKKGQWNTVEVKENIGKKGKVCGTVVATKYHIKGQGSPTFVNLDRKFPNQVFSFTIWESDRKNFSYEPEKELLGKQVCVTGKIGEYKGTPKMEIDNEKQVEFLEDLKEK
;
A
#
# COMPACT_ATOMS: atom_id res chain seq x y z
N MET A 1 -11.80 11.29 32.69
CA MET A 1 -11.66 12.11 31.46
C MET A 1 -10.35 11.72 30.81
N PRO A 2 -10.21 11.71 29.47
CA PRO A 2 -11.05 12.36 28.45
C PRO A 2 -12.31 11.57 28.07
N HIS A 3 -13.05 12.06 27.06
CA HIS A 3 -14.21 11.41 26.46
C HIS A 3 -13.81 10.70 25.17
N GLY A 4 -14.23 9.44 25.00
CA GLY A 4 -14.27 8.79 23.69
C GLY A 4 -15.63 9.01 23.04
N PHE A 5 -15.66 9.51 21.81
CA PHE A 5 -16.87 9.49 21.00
C PHE A 5 -17.10 8.06 20.49
N ILE A 6 -18.25 7.47 20.84
CA ILE A 6 -18.69 6.20 20.25
C ILE A 6 -19.53 6.52 19.02
N THR A 7 -19.00 6.20 17.84
CA THR A 7 -19.76 6.18 16.60
C THR A 7 -20.65 4.93 16.58
N PHE A 8 -21.96 5.14 16.68
CA PHE A 8 -22.94 4.06 16.54
C PHE A 8 -23.11 3.67 15.07
N THR A 9 -23.06 2.37 14.78
CA THR A 9 -23.49 1.84 13.48
C THR A 9 -25.03 1.90 13.38
N PHE A 10 -25.54 2.10 12.16
CA PHE A 10 -26.92 2.54 11.92
C PHE A 10 -28.04 1.56 12.30
N GLY A 11 -27.72 0.32 12.70
CA GLY A 11 -28.66 -0.80 12.80
C GLY A 11 -29.41 -0.98 14.13
N GLN A 12 -29.45 0.01 15.04
CA GLN A 12 -30.03 -0.17 16.40
C GLN A 12 -31.14 0.81 16.81
N ILE A 13 -31.65 1.68 15.92
CA ILE A 13 -32.68 2.66 16.29
C ILE A 13 -34.05 2.30 15.68
N ILE A 14 -35.10 2.48 16.49
CA ILE A 14 -36.55 2.34 16.22
C ILE A 14 -37.14 0.94 16.47
N SER A 15 -37.56 0.75 17.72
CA SER A 15 -38.67 -0.14 18.12
C SER A 15 -39.53 0.61 19.16
N MET A 16 -40.80 0.22 19.33
CA MET A 16 -41.88 0.95 20.04
C MET A 16 -42.34 2.24 19.30
N LYS A 17 -43.63 2.64 19.29
CA LYS A 17 -44.86 2.24 20.03
C LYS A 17 -46.11 2.37 19.12
N LYS A 18 -47.24 1.79 19.52
CA LYS A 18 -48.62 2.01 18.98
C LYS A 18 -49.67 1.90 20.10
N ILE A 19 -50.96 2.14 19.77
CA ILE A 19 -52.19 2.07 20.62
C ILE A 19 -52.39 3.33 21.50
N PHE A 20 -53.53 4.06 21.54
CA PHE A 20 -54.66 4.32 20.60
C PHE A 20 -55.37 5.64 21.11
N LEU A 21 -56.67 6.04 21.04
CA LEU A 21 -57.98 5.45 20.64
C LEU A 21 -59.07 6.56 20.42
N LEU A 22 -59.77 6.59 19.27
CA LEU A 22 -61.14 7.17 19.00
C LEU A 22 -61.44 8.68 19.33
N ALA A 23 -62.41 9.38 18.71
CA ALA A 23 -63.29 9.13 17.54
C ALA A 23 -63.77 10.46 16.88
N GLY A 24 -64.19 10.39 15.62
CA GLY A 24 -64.84 11.50 14.88
C GLY A 24 -65.63 10.99 13.66
N LEU A 25 -66.58 10.07 13.89
CA LEU A 25 -67.22 9.25 12.85
C LEU A 25 -68.16 10.02 11.91
N ALA A 26 -67.66 10.28 10.69
CA ALA A 26 -68.39 10.22 9.41
C ALA A 26 -67.41 10.59 8.29
N ILE A 27 -66.95 11.84 8.30
CA ILE A 27 -65.97 12.38 7.33
C ILE A 27 -64.58 11.77 7.59
N GLN A 28 -64.23 11.45 8.85
CA GLN A 28 -63.00 10.70 9.13
C GLN A 28 -62.99 9.27 8.56
N LEU A 29 -64.14 8.64 8.24
CA LEU A 29 -64.13 7.26 7.73
C LEU A 29 -63.65 7.19 6.28
N SER A 30 -64.10 8.09 5.41
CA SER A 30 -63.59 8.16 4.03
C SER A 30 -62.14 8.67 3.99
N VAL A 31 -61.80 9.67 4.80
CA VAL A 31 -60.43 10.20 4.88
C VAL A 31 -59.46 9.17 5.46
N SER A 32 -59.80 8.46 6.54
CA SER A 32 -58.93 7.41 7.10
C SER A 32 -58.83 6.18 6.21
N ASN A 33 -59.90 5.79 5.50
CA ASN A 33 -59.81 4.68 4.53
C ASN A 33 -58.93 5.07 3.32
N SER A 34 -58.99 6.32 2.86
CA SER A 34 -58.08 6.86 1.85
C SER A 34 -56.63 6.90 2.37
N GLN A 35 -56.38 7.46 3.55
CA GLN A 35 -55.06 7.50 4.17
C GLN A 35 -54.49 6.11 4.45
N ASN A 36 -55.30 5.15 4.90
CA ASN A 36 -54.88 3.77 5.08
C ASN A 36 -54.50 3.11 3.75
N LYS A 37 -55.22 3.40 2.65
CA LYS A 37 -54.83 2.95 1.30
C LYS A 37 -53.49 3.56 0.88
N THR A 38 -53.31 4.87 1.04
CA THR A 38 -52.03 5.55 0.74
C THR A 38 -50.88 5.04 1.62
N ILE A 39 -51.11 4.75 2.90
CA ILE A 39 -50.11 4.12 3.78
C ILE A 39 -49.78 2.70 3.30
N SER A 40 -50.76 1.92 2.87
CA SER A 40 -50.53 0.58 2.32
C SER A 40 -49.76 0.62 0.99
N GLU A 41 -50.01 1.62 0.15
CA GLU A 41 -49.29 1.87 -1.11
C GLU A 41 -47.85 2.31 -0.82
N LEU A 42 -47.64 3.24 0.11
CA LEU A 42 -46.31 3.67 0.57
C LEU A 42 -45.52 2.52 1.22
N MET A 43 -46.15 1.66 2.03
CA MET A 43 -45.50 0.46 2.58
C MET A 43 -45.09 -0.54 1.50
N GLY A 44 -45.89 -0.67 0.42
CA GLY A 44 -45.51 -1.45 -0.74
C GLY A 44 -44.31 -0.88 -1.49
N GLN A 45 -44.27 0.45 -1.66
CA GLN A 45 -43.15 1.17 -2.29
C GLN A 45 -41.86 1.08 -1.45
N ILE A 46 -41.96 1.29 -0.13
CA ILE A 46 -40.84 1.13 0.81
C ILE A 46 -40.27 -0.28 0.70
N LYS A 47 -41.11 -1.32 0.77
CA LYS A 47 -40.64 -2.71 0.65
C LYS A 47 -40.02 -3.01 -0.72
N GLY A 48 -40.51 -2.40 -1.79
CA GLY A 48 -39.90 -2.49 -3.12
C GLY A 48 -38.46 -1.95 -3.11
N ILE A 49 -38.28 -0.74 -2.60
CA ILE A 49 -36.97 -0.08 -2.48
C ILE A 49 -36.04 -0.85 -1.54
N GLU A 50 -36.54 -1.38 -0.41
CA GLU A 50 -35.78 -2.26 0.49
C GLU A 50 -35.28 -3.51 -0.25
N THR A 51 -36.11 -4.11 -1.11
CA THR A 51 -35.73 -5.30 -1.92
C THR A 51 -34.69 -4.93 -2.98
N GLU A 52 -34.84 -3.80 -3.68
CA GLU A 52 -33.86 -3.29 -4.65
C GLU A 52 -32.50 -3.00 -3.98
N ILE A 53 -32.51 -2.49 -2.74
CA ILE A 53 -31.30 -2.25 -1.93
C ILE A 53 -30.60 -3.57 -1.57
N ASP A 54 -31.34 -4.59 -1.12
CA ASP A 54 -30.78 -5.92 -0.81
C ASP A 54 -30.17 -6.59 -2.07
N GLU A 55 -30.84 -6.48 -3.22
CA GLU A 55 -30.31 -6.96 -4.52
C GLU A 55 -29.03 -6.21 -4.94
N MET A 56 -28.98 -4.88 -4.72
CA MET A 56 -27.77 -4.08 -4.96
C MET A 56 -26.61 -4.49 -4.04
N TYR A 57 -26.86 -4.79 -2.76
CA TYR A 57 -25.81 -5.28 -1.86
C TYR A 57 -25.26 -6.64 -2.29
N ALA A 58 -26.12 -7.60 -2.64
CA ALA A 58 -25.68 -8.91 -3.15
C ALA A 58 -24.86 -8.79 -4.46
N MET A 59 -25.16 -7.80 -5.30
CA MET A 59 -24.38 -7.48 -6.50
C MET A 59 -23.02 -6.86 -6.16
N ILE A 60 -22.96 -5.96 -5.16
CA ILE A 60 -21.71 -5.38 -4.66
C ILE A 60 -20.78 -6.48 -4.11
N ASP A 61 -21.29 -7.40 -3.27
CA ASP A 61 -20.53 -8.52 -2.72
C ASP A 61 -19.96 -9.41 -3.85
N THR A 62 -20.78 -9.68 -4.88
CA THR A 62 -20.36 -10.45 -6.07
C THR A 62 -19.20 -9.76 -6.80
N PHE A 63 -19.25 -8.43 -6.98
CA PHE A 63 -18.15 -7.68 -7.58
C PHE A 63 -16.90 -7.60 -6.69
N GLN A 64 -17.05 -7.53 -5.37
CA GLN A 64 -15.93 -7.54 -4.43
C GLN A 64 -15.18 -8.88 -4.46
N LEU A 65 -15.89 -10.01 -4.47
CA LEU A 65 -15.29 -11.33 -4.64
C LEU A 65 -14.58 -11.49 -6.00
N GLY A 66 -15.17 -10.94 -7.06
CA GLY A 66 -14.53 -10.87 -8.38
C GLY A 66 -13.23 -10.05 -8.37
N LEU A 67 -13.22 -8.93 -7.65
CA LEU A 67 -12.04 -8.07 -7.48
C LEU A 67 -10.94 -8.72 -6.64
N GLU A 68 -11.27 -9.36 -5.50
CA GLU A 68 -10.31 -10.12 -4.69
C GLU A 68 -9.63 -11.20 -5.52
N LYS A 69 -10.41 -11.98 -6.28
CA LYS A 69 -9.88 -13.02 -7.17
C LYS A 69 -8.91 -12.45 -8.22
N LEU A 70 -9.24 -11.34 -8.86
CA LEU A 70 -8.37 -10.69 -9.84
C LEU A 70 -7.08 -10.15 -9.21
N LYS A 71 -7.15 -9.62 -7.97
CA LYS A 71 -5.97 -9.18 -7.22
C LYS A 71 -5.06 -10.33 -6.83
N LEU A 72 -5.61 -11.45 -6.35
CA LEU A 72 -4.84 -12.67 -6.07
C LEU A 72 -4.14 -13.19 -7.34
N GLN A 73 -4.89 -13.31 -8.45
CA GLN A 73 -4.31 -13.71 -9.74
C GLN A 73 -3.20 -12.75 -10.21
N TYR A 74 -3.36 -11.43 -10.00
CA TYR A 74 -2.34 -10.43 -10.31
C TYR A 74 -1.08 -10.61 -9.47
N CYS A 75 -1.21 -10.73 -8.14
CA CYS A 75 -0.08 -10.98 -7.23
C CYS A 75 0.67 -12.26 -7.61
N HIS A 76 -0.05 -13.36 -7.79
CA HIS A 76 0.50 -14.66 -8.21
C HIS A 76 1.26 -14.55 -9.54
N THR A 77 0.66 -13.96 -10.57
CA THR A 77 1.28 -13.75 -11.89
C THR A 77 2.52 -12.83 -11.82
N LYS A 78 2.50 -11.82 -10.95
CA LYS A 78 3.65 -10.93 -10.69
C LYS A 78 4.82 -11.69 -10.06
N ILE A 79 4.55 -12.51 -9.04
CA ILE A 79 5.57 -13.32 -8.37
C ILE A 79 6.17 -14.35 -9.35
N GLU A 80 5.34 -15.11 -10.08
CA GLU A 80 5.80 -16.14 -11.04
C GLU A 80 6.67 -15.59 -12.17
N LYS A 81 6.51 -14.32 -12.54
CA LYS A 81 7.19 -13.70 -13.68
C LYS A 81 8.45 -12.91 -13.31
N TYR A 82 8.50 -12.37 -12.10
CA TYR A 82 9.52 -11.38 -11.70
C TYR A 82 10.16 -11.64 -10.34
N GLY A 83 9.67 -12.61 -9.55
CA GLY A 83 10.01 -12.74 -8.14
C GLY A 83 10.32 -14.15 -7.66
N LEU A 84 10.36 -15.14 -8.56
CA LEU A 84 10.84 -16.47 -8.19
C LEU A 84 12.38 -16.47 -8.17
N PRO A 85 13.00 -16.90 -7.06
CA PRO A 85 14.38 -17.34 -7.08
C PRO A 85 14.53 -18.60 -7.94
N LYS A 86 15.74 -18.85 -8.41
CA LYS A 86 16.04 -19.97 -9.31
C LYS A 86 15.86 -21.31 -8.60
N ILE A 87 14.93 -22.10 -9.13
CA ILE A 87 14.49 -23.37 -8.57
C ILE A 87 15.50 -24.47 -8.89
N GLY A 88 16.08 -25.10 -7.86
CA GLY A 88 16.90 -26.29 -7.98
C GLY A 88 16.10 -27.58 -8.24
N GLU A 89 16.75 -28.60 -8.80
CA GLU A 89 16.11 -29.82 -9.34
C GLU A 89 15.24 -30.62 -8.33
N ASN A 90 15.46 -30.44 -7.02
CA ASN A 90 14.77 -31.17 -5.95
C ASN A 90 13.97 -30.24 -5.00
N GLU A 91 13.80 -28.96 -5.34
CA GLU A 91 13.01 -28.04 -4.50
C GLU A 91 11.50 -28.25 -4.66
N GLN A 92 10.78 -28.32 -3.54
CA GLN A 92 9.32 -28.43 -3.55
C GLN A 92 8.69 -27.04 -3.54
N ILE A 93 8.34 -26.54 -4.73
CA ILE A 93 7.65 -25.25 -4.86
C ILE A 93 6.15 -25.40 -4.57
N ILE A 94 5.64 -24.52 -3.70
CA ILE A 94 4.26 -24.45 -3.24
C ILE A 94 3.68 -23.10 -3.67
N HIS A 95 2.59 -23.12 -4.44
CA HIS A 95 1.91 -21.92 -4.93
C HIS A 95 0.62 -21.71 -4.13
N HIS A 96 0.60 -20.70 -3.24
CA HIS A 96 -0.61 -20.17 -2.60
C HIS A 96 -1.12 -18.95 -3.39
N GLN A 97 -2.28 -18.39 -3.06
CA GLN A 97 -2.94 -17.37 -3.91
C GLN A 97 -2.25 -16.00 -3.90
N ALA A 98 -1.44 -15.68 -2.88
CA ALA A 98 -0.71 -14.40 -2.78
C ALA A 98 0.78 -14.56 -2.40
N MET A 99 1.27 -15.79 -2.24
CA MET A 99 2.67 -16.09 -1.93
C MET A 99 3.08 -17.42 -2.59
N ILE A 100 4.34 -17.53 -2.99
CA ILE A 100 4.93 -18.76 -3.51
C ILE A 100 6.18 -19.06 -2.68
N LEU A 101 6.39 -20.32 -2.30
CA LEU A 101 7.53 -20.71 -1.45
C LEU A 101 8.21 -21.98 -1.94
N SER A 102 9.50 -22.09 -1.67
CA SER A 102 10.25 -23.34 -1.78
C SER A 102 10.35 -23.98 -0.41
N TYR A 103 9.74 -25.15 -0.23
CA TYR A 103 9.77 -25.88 1.04
C TYR A 103 11.00 -26.78 1.15
N ASN A 104 11.64 -26.79 2.32
CA ASN A 104 12.79 -27.63 2.63
C ASN A 104 12.48 -28.61 3.76
N GLU A 105 12.23 -29.86 3.36
CA GLU A 105 11.96 -30.99 4.26
C GLU A 105 13.03 -31.16 5.35
N GLN A 106 14.31 -31.08 4.99
CA GLN A 106 15.43 -31.28 5.93
C GLN A 106 15.44 -30.23 7.06
N HIS A 107 14.87 -29.05 6.81
CA HIS A 107 14.82 -27.96 7.77
C HIS A 107 13.41 -27.68 8.32
N GLU A 108 12.38 -28.40 7.85
CA GLU A 108 10.95 -28.26 8.20
C GLU A 108 10.36 -26.85 7.96
N GLN A 109 10.95 -26.07 7.06
CA GLN A 109 10.57 -24.69 6.76
C GLN A 109 10.90 -24.32 5.31
N ALA A 110 10.44 -23.16 4.85
CA ALA A 110 10.81 -22.67 3.52
C ALA A 110 12.28 -22.24 3.42
N ASN A 111 12.92 -22.54 2.29
CA ASN A 111 14.17 -21.89 1.85
C ASN A 111 13.93 -20.39 1.63
N TRP A 112 12.80 -20.08 0.99
CA TRP A 112 12.37 -18.73 0.66
C TRP A 112 10.84 -18.69 0.47
N VAL A 113 10.25 -17.53 0.75
CA VAL A 113 8.86 -17.18 0.44
C VAL A 113 8.87 -15.85 -0.32
N ALA A 114 8.28 -15.85 -1.51
CA ALA A 114 8.12 -14.68 -2.36
C ALA A 114 6.65 -14.22 -2.35
N HIS A 115 6.40 -12.94 -2.08
CA HIS A 115 5.06 -12.35 -2.06
C HIS A 115 5.04 -10.90 -2.56
N LEU A 116 3.85 -10.40 -2.90
CA LEU A 116 3.65 -9.01 -3.31
C LEU A 116 2.92 -8.24 -2.21
N VAL A 117 3.50 -7.14 -1.76
CA VAL A 117 2.87 -6.17 -0.84
C VAL A 117 2.30 -5.05 -1.70
N THR A 118 0.98 -5.07 -1.92
CA THR A 118 0.28 -4.04 -2.70
C THR A 118 -0.19 -2.90 -1.81
N ARG A 119 -0.46 -1.72 -2.39
CA ARG A 119 -1.06 -0.56 -1.72
C ARG A 119 -2.33 -0.87 -0.94
N ASP A 120 -3.05 -1.95 -1.27
CA ASP A 120 -4.25 -2.39 -0.54
C ASP A 120 -4.05 -2.59 0.98
N VAL A 121 -2.80 -2.76 1.46
CA VAL A 121 -2.48 -2.73 2.90
C VAL A 121 -2.94 -1.44 3.59
N GLU A 122 -3.09 -0.31 2.87
CA GLU A 122 -3.64 0.96 3.35
C GLU A 122 -5.11 0.85 3.78
N SER A 123 -5.87 -0.09 3.20
CA SER A 123 -7.31 -0.30 3.48
C SER A 123 -7.65 -1.67 4.09
N GLY A 124 -6.66 -2.56 4.21
CA GLY A 124 -6.83 -3.95 4.66
C GLY A 124 -7.38 -4.07 6.09
N ASN A 125 -8.66 -4.42 6.20
CA ASN A 125 -9.39 -4.48 7.47
C ASN A 125 -9.52 -5.89 8.07
N VAL A 126 -9.24 -6.97 7.32
CA VAL A 126 -9.44 -8.38 7.77
C VAL A 126 -8.67 -8.66 9.07
N SER A 127 -9.34 -9.23 10.07
CA SER A 127 -8.76 -9.52 11.39
C SER A 127 -7.76 -10.67 11.36
N ARG A 128 -6.72 -10.59 12.20
CA ARG A 128 -5.76 -11.69 12.42
C ARG A 128 -6.47 -12.89 13.05
N THR A 129 -6.38 -14.07 12.43
CA THR A 129 -7.02 -15.30 12.91
C THR A 129 -6.19 -16.05 13.95
N ASN A 130 -4.86 -16.04 13.79
CA ASN A 130 -3.92 -16.91 14.54
C ASN A 130 -4.20 -18.42 14.37
N ASP A 131 -4.76 -18.79 13.21
CA ASP A 131 -5.09 -20.16 12.81
C ASP A 131 -3.87 -20.90 12.24
N PHE A 132 -2.84 -21.11 13.08
CA PHE A 132 -1.61 -21.79 12.69
C PHE A 132 -1.83 -23.29 12.47
N ARG A 133 -1.73 -23.75 11.22
CA ARG A 133 -2.08 -25.12 10.78
C ARG A 133 -1.10 -25.66 9.74
N ALA A 134 -1.04 -26.98 9.57
CA ALA A 134 -0.17 -27.62 8.57
C ALA A 134 -0.58 -27.24 7.14
N ASP A 135 0.39 -27.21 6.22
CA ASP A 135 0.14 -26.89 4.82
C ASP A 135 -0.34 -28.13 4.04
N PRO A 136 -1.57 -28.15 3.50
CA PRO A 136 -2.08 -29.31 2.76
C PRO A 136 -1.42 -29.52 1.39
N LEU A 137 -0.61 -28.57 0.91
CA LEU A 137 0.14 -28.69 -0.34
C LEU A 137 1.53 -29.33 -0.13
N VAL A 138 2.02 -29.38 1.12
CA VAL A 138 3.31 -30.02 1.43
C VAL A 138 3.10 -31.53 1.66
N LYS A 139 3.40 -32.31 0.62
CA LYS A 139 3.15 -33.77 0.50
C LYS A 139 3.72 -34.63 1.64
N THR A 140 4.83 -34.21 2.24
CA THR A 140 5.53 -34.93 3.31
C THR A 140 4.94 -34.66 4.70
N GLY A 141 4.30 -33.51 4.88
CA GLY A 141 3.92 -32.94 6.17
C GLY A 141 4.55 -31.56 6.35
N THR A 142 4.42 -30.99 7.54
CA THR A 142 5.18 -29.82 7.96
C THR A 142 5.41 -29.87 9.46
N ALA A 143 6.32 -29.03 9.95
CA ALA A 143 6.30 -28.48 11.31
C ALA A 143 4.85 -28.21 11.78
N ALA A 144 4.61 -28.44 13.07
CA ALA A 144 3.31 -28.40 13.68
C ALA A 144 3.31 -27.56 14.97
N LYS A 145 2.14 -27.42 15.60
CA LYS A 145 1.97 -26.68 16.86
C LYS A 145 2.95 -27.15 17.94
N ASP A 146 3.13 -28.47 18.06
CA ASP A 146 3.83 -29.08 19.19
C ASP A 146 5.36 -28.93 19.05
N ASP A 147 5.88 -28.70 17.84
CA ASP A 147 7.30 -28.37 17.62
C ASP A 147 7.66 -26.96 18.13
N TYR A 148 6.71 -26.01 18.08
CA TYR A 148 6.92 -24.67 18.61
C TYR A 148 6.53 -24.54 20.09
N TRP A 149 5.72 -25.46 20.63
CA TRP A 149 5.18 -25.35 21.99
C TRP A 149 6.28 -25.54 23.06
N TYR A 150 6.43 -24.55 23.95
CA TYR A 150 7.55 -24.43 24.90
C TYR A 150 8.98 -24.41 24.30
N SER A 151 9.14 -24.30 22.98
CA SER A 151 10.46 -24.27 22.31
C SER A 151 11.35 -23.07 22.66
N GLY A 152 10.75 -21.96 23.12
CA GLY A 152 11.40 -20.67 23.30
C GLY A 152 11.46 -19.80 22.04
N TYR A 153 10.87 -20.24 20.93
CA TYR A 153 10.77 -19.51 19.66
C TYR A 153 9.31 -19.17 19.32
N ASP A 154 9.13 -18.05 18.64
CA ASP A 154 7.87 -17.70 18.00
C ASP A 154 7.71 -18.42 16.65
N ARG A 155 6.44 -18.54 16.23
CA ARG A 155 6.08 -18.87 14.84
C ARG A 155 6.19 -17.59 14.00
N GLY A 156 7.43 -17.18 13.75
CA GLY A 156 7.75 -16.02 12.93
C GLY A 156 7.33 -16.29 11.48
N HIS A 157 6.55 -15.37 10.90
CA HIS A 157 6.15 -15.50 9.50
C HIS A 157 7.30 -15.04 8.59
N LEU A 158 7.42 -15.66 7.41
CA LEU A 158 8.30 -15.16 6.36
C LEU A 158 7.56 -14.11 5.51
N ALA A 159 6.38 -14.46 4.99
CA ALA A 159 5.39 -13.51 4.47
C ALA A 159 4.33 -13.18 5.54
N PRO A 160 4.31 -11.98 6.15
CA PRO A 160 3.50 -11.71 7.33
C PRO A 160 2.01 -11.50 7.03
N SER A 161 1.16 -12.00 7.94
CA SER A 161 -0.31 -11.87 7.87
C SER A 161 -0.83 -10.43 7.83
N ALA A 162 0.02 -9.44 8.14
CA ALA A 162 -0.30 -8.02 8.02
C ALA A 162 -0.30 -7.51 6.56
N ASP A 163 0.49 -8.10 5.65
CA ASP A 163 0.57 -7.70 4.23
C ASP A 163 -0.66 -8.15 3.43
N PHE A 164 -1.41 -9.09 3.97
CA PHE A 164 -2.54 -9.75 3.31
C PHE A 164 -3.92 -9.33 3.85
N ARG A 165 -3.99 -8.31 4.72
CA ARG A 165 -5.24 -7.87 5.39
C ARG A 165 -6.37 -7.37 4.46
N TRP A 166 -6.11 -7.30 3.16
CA TRP A 166 -7.06 -6.96 2.10
C TRP A 166 -7.76 -8.19 1.47
N SER A 167 -7.30 -9.40 1.77
CA SER A 167 -7.88 -10.66 1.28
C SER A 167 -8.07 -11.64 2.44
N GLN A 168 -9.26 -12.22 2.56
CA GLN A 168 -9.51 -13.24 3.58
C GLN A 168 -8.79 -14.56 3.22
N THR A 169 -8.62 -14.81 1.92
CA THR A 169 -7.89 -15.98 1.39
C THR A 169 -6.40 -15.89 1.74
N ALA A 170 -5.72 -14.83 1.28
CA ALA A 170 -4.28 -14.66 1.49
C ALA A 170 -3.91 -14.55 2.98
N LEU A 171 -4.70 -13.83 3.78
CA LEU A 171 -4.47 -13.75 5.22
C LEU A 171 -4.61 -15.13 5.88
N SER A 172 -5.54 -15.97 5.43
CA SER A 172 -5.68 -17.34 5.94
C SER A 172 -4.48 -18.21 5.55
N GLU A 173 -4.04 -18.17 4.29
CA GLU A 173 -2.91 -18.96 3.77
C GLU A 173 -1.59 -18.60 4.47
N SER A 174 -1.39 -17.32 4.82
CA SER A 174 -0.19 -16.86 5.54
C SER A 174 0.06 -17.52 6.90
N TYR A 175 -0.93 -18.19 7.49
CA TYR A 175 -0.79 -18.93 8.76
C TYR A 175 -0.39 -20.41 8.60
N PHE A 176 -0.14 -20.90 7.38
CA PHE A 176 0.42 -22.25 7.20
C PHE A 176 1.84 -22.38 7.78
N TYR A 177 2.15 -23.53 8.39
CA TYR A 177 3.50 -23.78 8.97
C TYR A 177 4.64 -23.79 7.94
N SER A 178 4.36 -24.00 6.65
CA SER A 178 5.32 -23.82 5.55
C SER A 178 5.86 -22.38 5.44
N ASN A 179 5.08 -21.38 5.87
CA ASN A 179 5.45 -19.97 5.94
C ASN A 179 6.02 -19.56 7.32
N MET A 180 6.21 -20.52 8.24
CA MET A 180 6.74 -20.27 9.59
C MET A 180 8.22 -20.64 9.70
N SER A 181 8.93 -19.93 10.57
CA SER A 181 10.30 -20.25 10.96
C SER A 181 10.53 -19.88 12.44
N PRO A 182 11.34 -20.64 13.21
CA PRO A 182 11.56 -20.40 14.64
C PRO A 182 12.42 -19.16 14.91
N GLN A 183 11.75 -18.01 14.95
CA GLN A 183 12.34 -16.72 15.30
C GLN A 183 12.35 -16.50 16.82
N ARG A 184 13.41 -15.85 17.31
CA ARG A 184 13.47 -15.30 18.66
C ARG A 184 12.44 -14.18 18.83
N PRO A 185 11.73 -14.08 19.98
CA PRO A 185 10.83 -12.97 20.26
C PRO A 185 11.45 -11.58 20.04
N GLU A 186 12.72 -11.43 20.39
CA GLU A 186 13.53 -10.21 20.28
C GLU A 186 13.86 -9.81 18.82
N LEU A 187 13.72 -10.75 17.87
CA LEU A 187 13.70 -10.46 16.44
C LEU A 187 12.25 -10.22 15.97
N ASN A 188 11.41 -11.26 16.08
CA ASN A 188 10.06 -11.35 15.52
C ASN A 188 9.16 -10.17 15.91
N ARG A 189 9.18 -9.79 17.19
CA ARG A 189 8.25 -8.79 17.76
C ARG A 189 8.78 -7.35 17.69
N GLU A 190 10.06 -7.17 17.36
CA GLU A 190 10.77 -5.90 17.47
C GLU A 190 11.42 -5.49 16.14
N GLY A 191 12.65 -5.91 15.86
CA GLY A 191 13.39 -5.49 14.66
C GLY A 191 12.73 -5.95 13.36
N TRP A 192 12.21 -7.18 13.34
CA TRP A 192 11.54 -7.76 12.18
C TRP A 192 10.20 -7.07 11.90
N ALA A 193 9.35 -6.95 12.92
CA ALA A 193 8.06 -6.23 12.81
C ALA A 193 8.22 -4.76 12.40
N GLN A 194 9.31 -4.09 12.83
CA GLN A 194 9.64 -2.74 12.37
C GLN A 194 9.99 -2.71 10.86
N LEU A 195 10.81 -3.65 10.38
CA LEU A 195 11.13 -3.76 8.95
C LEU A 195 9.87 -4.06 8.11
N GLU A 196 9.02 -4.98 8.58
CA GLU A 196 7.76 -5.30 7.92
C GLU A 196 6.80 -4.10 7.83
N ASN A 197 6.71 -3.28 8.89
CA ASN A 197 5.96 -2.02 8.83
C ASN A 197 6.56 -1.07 7.78
N LYS A 198 7.89 -0.92 7.76
CA LYS A 198 8.57 -0.04 6.81
C LYS A 198 8.38 -0.46 5.35
N ILE A 199 8.28 -1.77 5.09
CA ILE A 199 7.96 -2.32 3.76
C ILE A 199 6.52 -2.05 3.36
N ARG A 200 5.55 -2.10 4.30
CA ARG A 200 4.18 -1.65 4.04
C ARG A 200 4.10 -0.14 3.75
N ASP A 201 4.86 0.70 4.46
CA ASP A 201 4.96 2.13 4.13
C ASP A 201 5.47 2.33 2.68
N TRP A 202 6.47 1.54 2.27
CA TRP A 202 6.98 1.57 0.90
C TRP A 202 5.97 1.05 -0.13
N ALA A 203 5.16 0.04 0.17
CA ALA A 203 4.08 -0.40 -0.71
C ALA A 203 3.00 0.67 -0.94
N VAL A 204 2.65 1.45 0.09
CA VAL A 204 1.73 2.59 -0.05
C VAL A 204 2.35 3.75 -0.85
N ALA A 205 3.68 3.92 -0.77
CA ALA A 205 4.39 4.99 -1.48
C ALA A 205 4.76 4.66 -2.94
N ASN A 206 5.01 3.39 -3.28
CA ASN A 206 5.43 2.94 -4.62
C ASN A 206 4.35 2.07 -5.33
N GLU A 207 3.10 2.10 -4.84
CA GLU A 207 1.93 1.29 -5.28
C GLU A 207 2.02 -0.23 -5.06
N GLU A 208 3.18 -0.85 -5.29
CA GLU A 208 3.44 -2.26 -4.97
C GLU A 208 4.92 -2.51 -4.72
N ILE A 209 5.23 -3.49 -3.86
CA ILE A 209 6.58 -3.92 -3.54
C ILE A 209 6.65 -5.44 -3.57
N LEU A 210 7.59 -5.97 -4.35
CA LEU A 210 7.90 -7.39 -4.42
C LEU A 210 8.89 -7.75 -3.30
N VAL A 211 8.58 -8.80 -2.54
CA VAL A 211 9.36 -9.21 -1.36
C VAL A 211 9.75 -10.67 -1.48
N VAL A 212 11.03 -10.97 -1.25
CA VAL A 212 11.52 -12.34 -1.09
C VAL A 212 12.14 -12.47 0.30
N THR A 213 11.67 -13.41 1.10
CA THR A 213 12.04 -13.57 2.51
C THR A 213 12.50 -14.98 2.79
N GLY A 214 13.58 -15.16 3.55
CA GLY A 214 14.00 -16.50 3.95
C GLY A 214 14.92 -16.56 5.17
N PRO A 215 15.05 -17.74 5.77
CA PRO A 215 16.14 -18.07 6.68
C PRO A 215 17.45 -18.34 5.92
N VAL A 216 18.60 -18.11 6.57
CA VAL A 216 19.88 -18.67 6.08
C VAL A 216 20.03 -20.08 6.64
N LEU A 217 19.97 -21.09 5.76
CA LEU A 217 19.93 -22.52 6.11
C LEU A 217 21.26 -23.24 5.84
N HIS A 218 21.62 -24.18 6.71
CA HIS A 218 22.75 -25.10 6.55
C HIS A 218 22.65 -26.28 7.53
N ASP A 219 23.27 -27.42 7.19
CA ASP A 219 23.20 -28.70 7.95
C ASP A 219 23.61 -28.59 9.42
N SER A 220 24.45 -27.62 9.77
CA SER A 220 25.01 -27.42 11.12
C SER A 220 24.20 -26.46 12.00
N LEU A 221 22.99 -26.05 11.59
CA LEU A 221 22.08 -25.28 12.44
C LEU A 221 21.65 -26.08 13.70
N PRO A 222 21.42 -25.40 14.84
CA PRO A 222 20.71 -26.01 15.96
C PRO A 222 19.27 -26.34 15.58
N VAL A 223 18.65 -27.34 16.23
CA VAL A 223 17.31 -27.83 15.92
C VAL A 223 16.41 -27.85 17.15
N ILE A 224 15.12 -27.58 16.97
CA ILE A 224 14.07 -27.96 17.91
C ILE A 224 13.71 -29.42 17.62
N LYS A 225 13.57 -30.24 18.67
CA LYS A 225 13.19 -31.65 18.56
C LYS A 225 11.81 -31.84 19.18
N GLY A 226 10.79 -31.80 18.33
CA GLY A 226 9.38 -31.99 18.70
C GLY A 226 8.86 -33.32 18.16
N THR A 227 7.74 -33.26 17.44
CA THR A 227 7.29 -34.32 16.54
C THR A 227 8.21 -34.38 15.31
N ASN A 228 8.62 -33.20 14.84
CA ASN A 228 9.50 -32.97 13.71
C ASN A 228 10.87 -32.42 14.18
N THR A 229 11.83 -32.24 13.26
CA THR A 229 13.17 -31.71 13.57
C THR A 229 13.39 -30.34 12.93
N VAL A 230 12.73 -29.32 13.50
CA VAL A 230 12.73 -27.96 12.92
C VAL A 230 14.07 -27.28 13.15
N SER A 231 14.74 -26.88 12.07
CA SER A 231 16.01 -26.15 12.14
C SER A 231 15.81 -24.72 12.63
N VAL A 232 16.76 -24.20 13.40
CA VAL A 232 16.73 -22.85 13.97
C VAL A 232 17.78 -21.98 13.28
N PRO A 233 17.38 -21.11 12.32
CA PRO A 233 18.28 -20.24 11.59
C PRO A 233 19.02 -19.27 12.53
N GLN A 234 20.28 -18.96 12.21
CA GLN A 234 21.03 -17.93 12.93
C GLN A 234 20.81 -16.53 12.34
N LEU A 235 20.47 -16.46 11.05
CA LEU A 235 20.21 -15.24 10.29
C LEU A 235 18.91 -15.38 9.49
N TYR A 236 18.23 -14.27 9.29
CA TYR A 236 17.12 -14.11 8.36
C TYR A 236 17.44 -13.01 7.36
N TYR A 237 16.93 -13.15 6.13
CA TYR A 237 17.01 -12.13 5.12
C TYR A 237 15.62 -11.74 4.60
N LYS A 238 15.50 -10.48 4.16
CA LYS A 238 14.34 -9.97 3.43
C LYS A 238 14.85 -9.05 2.32
N ILE A 239 14.52 -9.41 1.09
CA ILE A 239 14.83 -8.64 -0.11
C ILE A 239 13.58 -7.89 -0.53
N VAL A 240 13.74 -6.65 -0.93
CA VAL A 240 12.67 -5.70 -1.21
C VAL A 240 12.94 -5.06 -2.57
N VAL A 241 12.03 -5.21 -3.52
CA VAL A 241 12.18 -4.72 -4.89
C VAL A 241 10.94 -3.93 -5.31
N ASP A 242 11.17 -2.70 -5.75
CA ASP A 242 10.22 -1.93 -6.55
C ASP A 242 10.55 -2.17 -8.03
N TYR A 243 9.63 -2.80 -8.75
CA TYR A 243 9.77 -3.10 -10.18
C TYR A 243 8.84 -2.19 -11.03
N THR A 244 8.71 -0.93 -10.64
CA THR A 244 7.86 0.06 -11.31
C THR A 244 8.64 0.92 -12.31
N MET A 245 8.59 0.55 -13.58
CA MET A 245 9.15 1.34 -14.68
C MET A 245 8.63 2.80 -14.66
N PRO A 246 9.50 3.82 -14.78
CA PRO A 246 10.86 3.75 -15.34
C PRO A 246 12.01 3.57 -14.33
N GLU A 247 11.77 3.55 -13.02
CA GLU A 247 12.82 3.51 -11.98
C GLU A 247 12.64 2.28 -11.10
N ILE A 248 13.29 1.17 -11.48
CA ILE A 248 13.35 -0.03 -10.64
C ILE A 248 14.46 0.12 -9.59
N LYS A 249 14.24 -0.43 -8.38
CA LYS A 249 15.21 -0.39 -7.28
C LYS A 249 15.08 -1.62 -6.38
N GLY A 250 16.22 -2.14 -5.92
CA GLY A 250 16.30 -3.21 -4.93
C GLY A 250 16.93 -2.73 -3.63
N ILE A 251 16.78 -3.54 -2.58
CA ILE A 251 17.55 -3.48 -1.34
C ILE A 251 17.41 -4.83 -0.60
N GLY A 252 18.50 -5.31 -0.02
CA GLY A 252 18.51 -6.47 0.88
C GLY A 252 18.58 -6.05 2.35
N PHE A 253 18.11 -6.92 3.24
CA PHE A 253 18.31 -6.81 4.68
C PHE A 253 18.74 -8.16 5.26
N ILE A 254 19.71 -8.18 6.19
CA ILE A 254 20.11 -9.38 6.94
C ILE A 254 20.03 -9.09 8.44
N PHE A 255 19.24 -9.89 9.15
CA PHE A 255 18.97 -9.74 10.58
C PHE A 255 19.45 -10.98 11.37
N PRO A 256 20.05 -10.81 12.56
CA PRO A 256 20.35 -11.92 13.45
C PRO A 256 19.07 -12.47 14.10
N ASN A 257 19.02 -13.78 14.36
CA ASN A 257 17.94 -14.40 15.11
C ASN A 257 18.07 -14.09 16.62
N GLY A 258 17.80 -12.84 17.00
CA GLY A 258 17.98 -12.31 18.35
C GLY A 258 17.84 -10.77 18.42
N PRO A 259 18.32 -10.12 19.50
CA PRO A 259 18.14 -8.69 19.73
C PRO A 259 18.75 -7.79 18.65
N CYS A 260 17.98 -6.79 18.24
CA CYS A 260 18.37 -5.80 17.22
C CYS A 260 18.74 -4.46 17.88
N ASN A 261 20.03 -4.23 18.11
CA ASN A 261 20.53 -3.13 18.95
C ASN A 261 20.73 -1.78 18.22
N THR A 262 20.38 -1.71 16.93
CA THR A 262 20.55 -0.54 16.06
C THR A 262 19.29 -0.26 15.25
N ASN A 263 19.21 0.89 14.59
CA ASN A 263 18.13 1.21 13.66
C ASN A 263 18.03 0.13 12.56
N ILE A 264 16.81 -0.32 12.22
CA ILE A 264 16.56 -1.37 11.22
C ILE A 264 17.23 -1.11 9.86
N LEU A 265 17.42 0.16 9.46
CA LEU A 265 18.02 0.53 8.18
C LEU A 265 19.55 0.30 8.16
N ALA A 266 20.19 0.15 9.33
CA ALA A 266 21.61 -0.20 9.43
C ALA A 266 21.91 -1.69 9.13
N TYR A 267 20.87 -2.52 8.98
CA TYR A 267 20.95 -3.92 8.55
C TYR A 267 20.79 -4.09 7.02
N ALA A 268 20.76 -2.98 6.27
CA ALA A 268 20.68 -2.97 4.82
C ALA A 268 21.96 -3.51 4.16
N VAL A 269 21.79 -4.31 3.11
CA VAL A 269 22.85 -4.92 2.30
C VAL A 269 22.44 -4.93 0.82
N SER A 270 23.38 -5.25 -0.07
CA SER A 270 23.06 -5.53 -1.48
C SER A 270 22.37 -6.89 -1.60
N ILE A 271 21.59 -7.12 -2.66
CA ILE A 271 20.97 -8.44 -2.90
C ILE A 271 22.08 -9.46 -3.17
N ASP A 272 23.14 -9.07 -3.88
CA ASP A 272 24.35 -9.88 -4.09
C ASP A 272 24.99 -10.39 -2.79
N SER A 273 24.94 -9.60 -1.72
CA SER A 273 25.42 -10.02 -0.40
C SER A 273 24.58 -11.16 0.18
N ILE A 274 23.29 -11.23 -0.17
CA ILE A 274 22.37 -12.31 0.21
C ILE A 274 22.54 -13.51 -0.73
N GLN A 275 22.71 -13.30 -2.05
CA GLN A 275 23.02 -14.37 -3.02
C GLN A 275 24.26 -15.15 -2.58
N LYS A 276 25.32 -14.42 -2.25
CA LYS A 276 26.60 -14.98 -1.77
C LYS A 276 26.51 -15.69 -0.40
N LEU A 277 25.55 -15.31 0.44
CA LEU A 277 25.36 -15.90 1.77
C LEU A 277 24.46 -17.14 1.75
N THR A 278 23.48 -17.19 0.84
CA THR A 278 22.47 -18.26 0.75
C THR A 278 22.79 -19.29 -0.33
N GLY A 279 23.57 -18.94 -1.34
CA GLY A 279 23.74 -19.74 -2.56
C GLY A 279 22.54 -19.66 -3.51
N ILE A 280 21.54 -18.83 -3.22
CA ILE A 280 20.34 -18.66 -4.04
C ILE A 280 20.55 -17.55 -5.07
N ASP A 281 20.17 -17.85 -6.31
CA ASP A 281 20.19 -16.98 -7.48
C ASP A 281 18.79 -16.32 -7.58
N PHE A 282 18.67 -15.07 -7.13
CA PHE A 282 17.42 -14.30 -7.07
C PHE A 282 17.18 -13.56 -8.39
N PHE A 283 15.91 -13.27 -8.71
CA PHE A 283 15.54 -12.42 -9.88
C PHE A 283 16.10 -12.85 -11.25
N HIS A 284 16.58 -14.09 -11.37
CA HIS A 284 17.18 -14.70 -12.56
C HIS A 284 16.30 -14.66 -13.84
N GLN A 285 15.04 -14.28 -13.70
CA GLN A 285 14.03 -14.09 -14.75
C GLN A 285 14.14 -12.71 -15.44
N LEU A 286 14.79 -11.73 -14.80
CA LEU A 286 15.05 -10.38 -15.31
C LEU A 286 16.26 -10.37 -16.26
N SER A 287 16.45 -9.30 -17.03
CA SER A 287 17.68 -9.13 -17.82
C SER A 287 18.89 -8.76 -16.95
N GLU A 288 20.12 -9.05 -17.41
CA GLU A 288 21.38 -8.73 -16.70
C GLU A 288 21.47 -7.25 -16.27
N PHE A 289 20.94 -6.33 -17.09
CA PHE A 289 20.89 -4.91 -16.76
C PHE A 289 19.94 -4.60 -15.59
N GLU A 290 18.78 -5.27 -15.55
CA GLU A 290 17.79 -5.09 -14.49
C GLU A 290 18.25 -5.73 -13.17
N GLN A 291 18.84 -6.93 -13.25
CA GLN A 291 19.53 -7.60 -12.13
C GLN A 291 20.58 -6.66 -11.53
N HIS A 292 21.56 -6.21 -12.33
CA HIS A 292 22.62 -5.32 -11.83
C HIS A 292 22.07 -3.99 -11.26
N THR A 293 20.97 -3.46 -11.81
CA THR A 293 20.31 -2.24 -11.30
C THR A 293 19.72 -2.43 -9.89
N ILE A 294 19.19 -3.61 -9.57
CA ILE A 294 18.54 -3.88 -8.27
C ILE A 294 19.45 -4.60 -7.27
N GLU A 295 20.46 -5.34 -7.73
CA GLU A 295 21.21 -6.30 -6.90
C GLU A 295 22.49 -5.77 -6.25
N ASP A 296 23.23 -4.87 -6.92
CA ASP A 296 24.51 -4.32 -6.45
C ASP A 296 24.32 -3.26 -5.34
N THR A 297 23.15 -2.61 -5.29
CA THR A 297 22.93 -1.47 -4.39
C THR A 297 22.31 -1.83 -3.04
N SER A 298 22.72 -1.08 -2.00
CA SER A 298 22.07 -1.02 -0.68
C SER A 298 21.59 0.39 -0.33
N ASN A 299 21.49 1.29 -1.33
CA ASN A 299 21.30 2.72 -1.10
C ASN A 299 19.86 3.06 -0.63
N ILE A 300 19.69 3.10 0.69
CA ILE A 300 18.41 3.41 1.35
C ILE A 300 17.81 4.76 0.93
N LEU A 301 18.60 5.73 0.44
CA LEU A 301 18.10 7.04 0.00
C LEU A 301 17.19 6.93 -1.24
N LEU A 302 17.32 5.86 -2.04
CA LEU A 302 16.38 5.55 -3.13
C LEU A 302 14.98 5.21 -2.61
N TRP A 303 14.90 4.72 -1.37
CA TRP A 303 13.69 4.28 -0.69
C TRP A 303 13.12 5.34 0.26
N GLU A 304 13.92 6.32 0.68
CA GLU A 304 13.46 7.48 1.43
C GLU A 304 12.84 8.57 0.52
N LYS A 305 13.34 8.73 -0.71
CA LYS A 305 12.78 9.71 -1.67
C LYS A 305 11.30 9.52 -1.96
N THR A 306 10.77 8.28 -2.00
CA THR A 306 9.33 8.09 -2.22
C THR A 306 8.46 8.58 -1.05
N MET A 307 9.01 8.71 0.16
CA MET A 307 8.27 9.31 1.29
C MET A 307 7.97 10.80 1.06
N ALA A 308 8.79 11.50 0.27
CA ALA A 308 8.57 12.90 -0.08
C ALA A 308 7.39 13.12 -1.05
N THR A 309 6.81 12.07 -1.64
CA THR A 309 5.61 12.19 -2.49
C THR A 309 4.30 12.27 -1.69
N ASN A 310 4.33 11.88 -0.40
CA ASN A 310 3.16 11.83 0.47
C ASN A 310 2.83 13.17 1.16
N ILE A 311 3.22 14.29 0.53
CA ILE A 311 2.76 15.64 0.87
C ILE A 311 1.23 15.65 0.79
N GLN A 312 0.56 16.06 1.87
CA GLN A 312 -0.90 16.18 1.89
C GLN A 312 -1.36 17.46 1.19
N ASP A 313 -2.65 17.55 0.88
CA ASP A 313 -3.28 18.83 0.49
C ASP A 313 -3.04 19.88 1.60
N THR A 314 -2.69 21.10 1.22
CA THR A 314 -2.41 22.22 2.12
C THR A 314 -3.48 23.30 2.01
N GLU A 315 -3.70 24.05 3.09
CA GLU A 315 -4.50 25.28 2.99
C GLU A 315 -3.76 26.35 2.16
N PRO A 316 -4.45 27.08 1.28
CA PRO A 316 -3.83 28.10 0.42
C PRO A 316 -3.09 29.18 1.22
N LEU A 317 -1.96 29.62 0.69
CA LEU A 317 -1.18 30.71 1.29
C LEU A 317 -2.00 32.02 1.33
N SER A 318 -1.81 32.84 2.36
CA SER A 318 -2.44 34.15 2.44
C SER A 318 -1.99 35.06 1.29
N SER A 319 -2.92 35.57 0.49
CA SER A 319 -2.65 36.50 -0.61
C SER A 319 -1.91 37.76 -0.13
N LYS A 320 -1.05 38.31 -0.99
CA LYS A 320 -0.24 39.51 -0.72
C LYS A 320 -0.44 40.54 -1.83
N LYS A 321 -0.04 41.79 -1.60
CA LYS A 321 -0.20 42.86 -2.60
C LYS A 321 0.56 42.52 -3.90
N GLY A 322 -0.18 42.15 -4.95
CA GLY A 322 0.38 41.71 -6.24
C GLY A 322 0.65 40.20 -6.36
N GLN A 323 0.15 39.38 -5.43
CA GLN A 323 0.26 37.92 -5.42
C GLN A 323 -1.10 37.31 -5.07
N TRP A 324 -1.63 36.43 -5.93
CA TRP A 324 -2.85 35.67 -5.66
C TRP A 324 -2.52 34.30 -5.08
N ASN A 325 -3.38 33.82 -4.18
CA ASN A 325 -3.39 32.40 -3.82
C ASN A 325 -4.08 31.55 -4.89
N THR A 326 -3.98 30.22 -4.71
CA THR A 326 -4.49 29.21 -5.64
C THR A 326 -6.01 29.15 -5.80
N VAL A 327 -6.78 29.88 -4.99
CA VAL A 327 -8.25 29.94 -5.05
C VAL A 327 -8.73 31.27 -5.67
N GLU A 328 -8.22 32.40 -5.18
CA GLU A 328 -8.54 33.75 -5.68
C GLU A 328 -8.09 34.00 -7.13
N VAL A 329 -7.13 33.22 -7.62
CA VAL A 329 -6.66 33.24 -9.02
C VAL A 329 -7.79 33.01 -10.03
N LYS A 330 -8.90 32.34 -9.64
CA LYS A 330 -10.04 32.07 -10.52
C LYS A 330 -10.72 33.34 -11.05
N GLU A 331 -10.81 34.39 -10.25
CA GLU A 331 -11.34 35.71 -10.65
C GLU A 331 -10.35 36.52 -11.53
N ASN A 332 -9.22 35.91 -11.89
CA ASN A 332 -8.09 36.54 -12.57
C ASN A 332 -7.64 35.79 -13.84
N ILE A 333 -8.44 34.85 -14.33
CA ILE A 333 -8.25 34.18 -15.63
C ILE A 333 -8.10 35.20 -16.77
N GLY A 334 -7.20 34.92 -17.71
CA GLY A 334 -6.84 35.79 -18.84
C GLY A 334 -5.78 36.84 -18.54
N LYS A 335 -5.59 37.23 -17.26
CA LYS A 335 -4.61 38.23 -16.81
C LYS A 335 -3.20 37.64 -16.74
N LYS A 336 -2.17 38.50 -16.77
CA LYS A 336 -0.80 38.14 -16.35
C LYS A 336 -0.62 38.50 -14.87
N GLY A 337 -0.03 37.61 -14.08
CA GLY A 337 0.23 37.86 -12.66
C GLY A 337 1.04 36.76 -12.00
N LYS A 338 1.11 36.80 -10.67
CA LYS A 338 1.88 35.90 -9.82
C LYS A 338 0.94 35.13 -8.90
N VAL A 339 1.06 33.80 -8.89
CA VAL A 339 0.22 32.86 -8.14
C VAL A 339 1.12 32.06 -7.21
N CYS A 340 0.77 31.98 -5.92
CA CYS A 340 1.63 31.35 -4.91
C CYS A 340 0.89 30.25 -4.14
N GLY A 341 1.60 29.17 -3.81
CA GLY A 341 1.09 27.99 -3.10
C GLY A 341 2.20 26.99 -2.76
N THR A 342 1.84 25.91 -2.08
CA THR A 342 2.74 24.78 -1.81
C THR A 342 2.63 23.74 -2.92
N VAL A 343 3.74 23.23 -3.44
CA VAL A 343 3.72 22.18 -4.48
C VAL A 343 3.41 20.83 -3.84
N VAL A 344 2.15 20.40 -3.94
CA VAL A 344 1.69 19.14 -3.33
C VAL A 344 1.79 17.92 -4.25
N ALA A 345 1.91 18.14 -5.57
CA ALA A 345 2.21 17.06 -6.52
C ALA A 345 2.89 17.58 -7.80
N THR A 346 3.80 16.77 -8.32
CA THR A 346 4.47 16.93 -9.62
C THR A 346 4.25 15.66 -10.45
N LYS A 347 4.18 15.76 -11.78
CA LYS A 347 4.13 14.59 -12.67
C LYS A 347 4.61 14.91 -14.08
N TYR A 348 5.72 14.28 -14.48
CA TYR A 348 6.26 14.33 -15.84
C TYR A 348 5.69 13.21 -16.71
N HIS A 349 5.00 13.56 -17.79
CA HIS A 349 4.30 12.63 -18.69
C HIS A 349 5.13 12.30 -19.93
N ILE A 350 6.25 11.58 -19.78
CA ILE A 350 7.16 11.17 -20.87
C ILE A 350 6.42 10.72 -22.15
N LYS A 351 5.39 9.88 -22.01
CA LYS A 351 4.62 9.29 -23.12
C LYS A 351 3.40 10.11 -23.58
N GLY A 352 3.25 11.35 -23.09
CA GLY A 352 2.17 12.27 -23.49
C GLY A 352 2.52 13.12 -24.72
N GLN A 353 1.52 13.69 -25.38
CA GLN A 353 1.75 14.64 -26.47
C GLN A 353 2.45 15.90 -25.94
N GLY A 354 3.66 16.19 -26.42
CA GLY A 354 4.50 17.30 -25.91
C GLY A 354 5.17 17.03 -24.55
N SER A 355 5.04 15.81 -24.03
CA SER A 355 5.61 15.31 -22.77
C SER A 355 5.61 16.32 -21.60
N PRO A 356 4.44 16.81 -21.16
CA PRO A 356 4.36 17.86 -20.14
C PRO A 356 4.76 17.39 -18.74
N THR A 357 5.41 18.27 -17.98
CA THR A 357 5.46 18.21 -16.51
C THR A 357 4.33 19.06 -15.94
N PHE A 358 3.34 18.41 -15.31
CA PHE A 358 2.30 19.07 -14.54
C PHE A 358 2.77 19.29 -13.09
N VAL A 359 2.41 20.43 -12.51
CA VAL A 359 2.67 20.79 -11.12
C VAL A 359 1.41 21.35 -10.50
N ASN A 360 0.94 20.75 -9.41
CA ASN A 360 -0.27 21.18 -8.68
C ASN A 360 0.11 21.94 -7.42
N LEU A 361 -0.55 23.09 -7.20
CA LEU A 361 -0.39 23.88 -5.99
C LEU A 361 -1.59 23.68 -5.06
N ASP A 362 -1.28 23.55 -3.76
CA ASP A 362 -2.14 23.37 -2.59
C ASP A 362 -3.08 22.15 -2.58
N ARG A 363 -3.61 21.66 -3.71
CA ARG A 363 -4.42 20.43 -3.77
C ARG A 363 -4.06 19.48 -4.90
N LYS A 364 -4.03 18.18 -4.59
CA LYS A 364 -3.77 17.08 -5.52
C LYS A 364 -4.94 16.84 -6.48
N PHE A 365 -4.66 16.21 -7.61
CA PHE A 365 -5.70 15.68 -8.51
C PHE A 365 -6.50 14.57 -7.80
N PRO A 366 -7.84 14.50 -7.92
CA PRO A 366 -8.73 15.26 -8.83
C PRO A 366 -9.25 16.60 -8.27
N ASN A 367 -8.81 17.01 -7.08
CA ASN A 367 -9.32 18.17 -6.35
C ASN A 367 -8.51 19.46 -6.59
N GLN A 368 -7.67 19.50 -7.63
CA GLN A 368 -6.68 20.55 -7.84
C GLN A 368 -7.32 21.93 -8.08
N VAL A 369 -6.88 22.92 -7.28
CA VAL A 369 -7.37 24.31 -7.33
C VAL A 369 -6.61 25.17 -8.33
N PHE A 370 -5.29 24.94 -8.47
CA PHE A 370 -4.45 25.58 -9.47
C PHE A 370 -3.32 24.63 -9.90
N SER A 371 -3.01 24.63 -11.20
CA SER A 371 -1.91 23.85 -11.77
C SER A 371 -1.06 24.71 -12.72
N PHE A 372 0.24 24.48 -12.76
CA PHE A 372 1.08 24.96 -13.86
C PHE A 372 1.71 23.81 -14.64
N THR A 373 2.09 24.10 -15.89
CA THR A 373 2.67 23.12 -16.82
C THR A 373 3.97 23.66 -17.41
N ILE A 374 4.97 22.78 -17.49
CA ILE A 374 6.23 22.97 -18.22
C ILE A 374 6.21 21.97 -19.38
N TRP A 375 6.47 22.42 -20.61
CA TRP A 375 6.56 21.53 -21.76
C TRP A 375 7.99 21.00 -21.95
N GLU A 376 8.13 19.81 -22.57
CA GLU A 376 9.44 19.18 -22.81
C GLU A 376 10.41 20.08 -23.58
N SER A 377 9.87 20.85 -24.54
CA SER A 377 10.60 21.88 -25.30
C SER A 377 11.35 22.87 -24.43
N ASP A 378 10.88 23.10 -23.21
CA ASP A 378 11.27 24.22 -22.35
C ASP A 378 11.96 23.76 -21.07
N ARG A 379 11.98 22.45 -20.77
CA ARG A 379 12.76 21.87 -19.65
C ARG A 379 14.24 22.26 -19.68
N LYS A 380 14.83 22.42 -20.87
CA LYS A 380 16.21 22.90 -21.09
C LYS A 380 16.48 24.31 -20.52
N ASN A 381 15.42 25.06 -20.17
CA ASN A 381 15.47 26.40 -19.59
C ASN A 381 15.37 26.38 -18.06
N PHE A 382 15.52 25.19 -17.44
CA PHE A 382 15.56 24.97 -15.99
C PHE A 382 16.90 24.29 -15.63
N SER A 383 17.56 24.81 -14.61
CA SER A 383 18.83 24.28 -14.07
C SER A 383 18.67 23.00 -13.23
N TYR A 384 17.43 22.59 -12.96
CA TYR A 384 17.03 21.46 -12.12
C TYR A 384 15.90 20.66 -12.79
N GLU A 385 15.68 19.42 -12.37
CA GLU A 385 14.52 18.63 -12.79
C GLU A 385 13.25 19.14 -12.09
N PRO A 386 12.29 19.78 -12.80
CA PRO A 386 11.21 20.52 -12.13
C PRO A 386 10.29 19.61 -11.31
N GLU A 387 10.05 18.39 -11.77
CA GLU A 387 9.24 17.41 -11.03
C GLU A 387 9.89 16.91 -9.73
N LYS A 388 11.21 17.08 -9.55
CA LYS A 388 11.94 16.69 -8.34
C LYS A 388 12.15 17.89 -7.41
N GLU A 389 12.69 18.99 -7.93
CA GLU A 389 13.12 20.14 -7.13
C GLU A 389 11.94 20.96 -6.57
N LEU A 390 10.84 21.05 -7.32
CA LEU A 390 9.69 21.84 -6.91
C LEU A 390 8.85 21.13 -5.83
N LEU A 391 8.93 19.80 -5.73
CA LEU A 391 8.02 19.01 -4.91
C LEU A 391 8.18 19.30 -3.41
N GLY A 392 7.07 19.66 -2.75
CA GLY A 392 7.03 20.05 -1.34
C GLY A 392 7.40 21.50 -1.05
N LYS A 393 7.92 22.25 -2.04
CA LYS A 393 8.34 23.64 -1.86
C LYS A 393 7.17 24.62 -1.88
N GLN A 394 7.30 25.70 -1.10
CA GLN A 394 6.45 26.88 -1.29
C GLN A 394 7.01 27.77 -2.40
N VAL A 395 6.21 28.03 -3.43
CA VAL A 395 6.64 28.78 -4.63
C VAL A 395 5.63 29.83 -5.05
N CYS A 396 6.09 30.82 -5.80
CA CYS A 396 5.28 31.74 -6.58
C CYS A 396 5.61 31.60 -8.08
N VAL A 397 4.62 31.29 -8.91
CA VAL A 397 4.77 31.22 -10.37
C VAL A 397 4.17 32.44 -11.08
N THR A 398 4.88 32.97 -12.08
CA THR A 398 4.55 34.24 -12.75
C THR A 398 4.34 34.05 -14.25
N GLY A 399 3.12 34.31 -14.74
CA GLY A 399 2.75 34.00 -16.12
C GLY A 399 1.34 34.47 -16.47
N LYS A 400 0.85 34.07 -17.65
CA LYS A 400 -0.54 34.30 -18.04
C LYS A 400 -1.41 33.20 -17.46
N ILE A 401 -2.47 33.59 -16.74
CA ILE A 401 -3.46 32.66 -16.20
C ILE A 401 -4.41 32.28 -17.34
N GLY A 402 -4.47 30.99 -17.64
CA GLY A 402 -5.50 30.36 -18.47
C GLY A 402 -6.46 29.53 -17.63
N GLU A 403 -7.23 28.69 -18.31
CA GLU A 403 -8.15 27.75 -17.68
C GLU A 403 -8.10 26.41 -18.43
N TYR A 404 -8.43 25.31 -17.74
CA TYR A 404 -8.76 24.04 -18.36
C TYR A 404 -9.84 23.34 -17.52
N LYS A 405 -11.00 23.08 -18.13
CA LYS A 405 -12.13 22.35 -17.51
C LYS A 405 -12.58 22.89 -16.13
N GLY A 406 -12.61 24.21 -15.93
CA GLY A 406 -13.03 24.85 -14.67
C GLY A 406 -11.90 25.08 -13.65
N THR A 407 -10.70 24.53 -13.88
CA THR A 407 -9.49 24.75 -13.07
C THR A 407 -8.63 25.87 -13.72
N PRO A 408 -8.30 26.95 -13.00
CA PRO A 408 -7.29 27.93 -13.41
C PRO A 408 -5.92 27.27 -13.61
N LYS A 409 -5.23 27.59 -14.72
CA LYS A 409 -3.90 27.06 -15.01
C LYS A 409 -2.89 28.12 -15.45
N MET A 410 -1.61 27.77 -15.46
CA MET A 410 -0.54 28.56 -16.06
C MET A 410 0.40 27.67 -16.88
N GLU A 411 1.01 28.23 -17.93
CA GLU A 411 2.10 27.59 -18.67
C GLU A 411 3.34 28.47 -18.49
N ILE A 412 4.48 27.83 -18.21
CA ILE A 412 5.77 28.50 -17.97
C ILE A 412 6.87 27.85 -18.82
N ASP A 413 7.75 28.68 -19.35
CA ASP A 413 8.82 28.34 -20.30
C ASP A 413 10.23 28.51 -19.72
N ASN A 414 10.38 29.09 -18.52
CA ASN A 414 11.69 29.39 -17.94
C ASN A 414 11.68 29.34 -16.41
N GLU A 415 12.78 28.88 -15.80
CA GLU A 415 12.94 28.85 -14.33
C GLU A 415 12.73 30.24 -13.66
N LYS A 416 13.03 31.34 -14.35
CA LYS A 416 12.85 32.72 -13.85
C LYS A 416 11.38 33.12 -13.67
N GLN A 417 10.43 32.27 -14.08
CA GLN A 417 9.02 32.44 -13.74
C GLN A 417 8.66 31.86 -12.37
N VAL A 418 9.55 31.07 -11.75
CA VAL A 418 9.37 30.43 -10.44
C VAL A 418 10.23 31.13 -9.39
N GLU A 419 9.63 31.54 -8.30
CA GLU A 419 10.31 32.07 -7.12
C GLU A 419 10.05 31.15 -5.92
N PHE A 420 11.11 30.60 -5.31
CA PHE A 420 11.01 29.84 -4.06
C PHE A 420 10.80 30.81 -2.87
N LEU A 421 9.95 30.44 -1.92
CA LEU A 421 9.59 31.29 -0.77
C LEU A 421 10.39 30.99 0.51
N GLU A 422 11.16 29.91 0.53
CA GLU A 422 11.91 29.46 1.72
C GLU A 422 13.17 30.30 1.99
N ASP A 423 13.82 30.83 0.95
CA ASP A 423 15.05 31.65 1.04
C ASP A 423 14.84 33.07 1.57
N LEU A 424 13.60 33.45 1.94
CA LEU A 424 13.23 34.80 2.37
C LEU A 424 13.23 34.99 3.91
N LYS A 425 13.96 34.14 4.65
CA LYS A 425 14.05 34.21 6.12
C LYS A 425 15.43 34.58 6.70
N GLU A 426 16.45 34.79 5.87
CA GLU A 426 17.76 35.30 6.32
C GLU A 426 18.11 36.66 5.67
N LYS A 427 17.44 37.73 6.11
CA LYS A 427 17.89 39.14 6.01
C LYS A 427 17.36 39.98 7.17
#